data_AF-A0A357G833-F1
#
_entry.id   AF-A0A357G833-F1
#
_cell.length_a   1.000
_cell.length_b   1.000
_cell.length_c   1.000
_cell.angle_alpha   90.00
_cell.angle_beta   90.00
_cell.angle_gamma   90.00
#
_symmetry.space_group_name_H-M   'P 1'
#
loop_
_entity.id
_entity.type
_entity.pdbx_description
1 polymer ?
#
loop_
_entity_poly.entity_id
_entity_poly.type
_entity_poly.pdbx_seq_one_letter_code
_entity_poly.pdbx_strand_id
1 'polypeptide(L)'
;MRYLINTVYAGIISDAPTFSQIGMNVLQFLLSVFSVLAIIMLLISGALYFFSAGDPRKIGLAKKSAVYSVVGVIVTLSALILVRFIGNFFV
;
A
#
# COMPACT_ATOMS: atom_id res chain seq x y z
N MET A 1 -26.34 46.36 -10.65
CA MET A 1 -26.11 45.21 -11.55
C MET A 1 -24.68 45.24 -12.07
N ARG A 2 -23.69 44.69 -11.34
CA ARG A 2 -22.29 44.45 -11.82
C ARG A 2 -21.33 43.96 -10.71
N TYR A 3 -21.51 42.77 -10.13
CA TYR A 3 -20.46 42.13 -9.29
C TYR A 3 -20.48 40.58 -9.30
N LEU A 4 -21.07 39.92 -10.30
CA LEU A 4 -21.18 38.44 -10.35
C LEU A 4 -20.25 37.75 -11.37
N ILE A 5 -19.30 38.46 -11.97
CA ILE A 5 -18.51 37.92 -13.11
C ILE A 5 -17.14 37.34 -12.74
N ASN A 6 -16.72 37.31 -11.47
CA ASN A 6 -15.39 36.78 -11.11
C ASN A 6 -15.38 35.53 -10.20
N THR A 7 -16.54 35.04 -9.76
CA THR A 7 -16.64 33.79 -8.97
C THR A 7 -17.19 32.61 -9.76
N VAL A 8 -17.77 32.84 -10.95
CA VAL A 8 -18.37 31.77 -11.76
C VAL A 8 -17.34 31.05 -12.66
N TYR A 9 -16.13 31.59 -12.83
CA TYR A 9 -15.05 30.99 -13.64
C TYR A 9 -13.84 30.47 -12.85
N ALA A 10 -13.85 30.49 -11.52
CA ALA A 10 -12.79 29.89 -10.70
C ALA A 10 -13.12 28.45 -10.24
N GLY A 11 -14.09 27.80 -10.90
CA GLY A 11 -14.66 26.52 -10.46
C GLY A 11 -13.88 25.25 -10.82
N ILE A 12 -12.65 25.30 -11.35
CA ILE A 12 -11.93 24.07 -11.78
C ILE A 12 -10.41 24.04 -11.51
N ILE A 13 -9.80 25.04 -10.86
CA ILE A 13 -8.34 25.00 -10.58
C ILE A 13 -8.03 24.67 -9.12
N SER A 14 -8.96 24.90 -8.18
CA SER A 14 -8.77 24.53 -6.77
C SER A 14 -8.82 23.02 -6.50
N ASP A 15 -9.27 22.23 -7.48
CA ASP A 15 -9.40 20.77 -7.39
C ASP A 15 -8.27 20.02 -8.13
N ALA A 16 -7.30 20.76 -8.69
CA ALA A 16 -6.13 20.16 -9.32
C ALA A 16 -5.24 19.55 -8.22
N PRO A 17 -5.01 18.23 -8.24
CA PRO A 17 -4.13 17.61 -7.26
C PRO A 17 -2.73 18.20 -7.42
N THR A 18 -2.22 18.78 -6.34
CA THR A 18 -0.84 19.23 -6.25
C THR A 18 0.10 18.05 -6.53
N PHE A 19 1.33 18.32 -6.97
CA PHE A 19 2.34 17.28 -7.21
C PHE A 19 2.52 16.33 -6.01
N SER A 20 2.34 16.85 -4.78
CA SER A 20 2.35 16.07 -3.54
C SER A 20 1.18 15.07 -3.46
N GLN A 21 -0.05 15.50 -3.79
CA GLN A 21 -1.24 14.65 -3.79
C GLN A 21 -1.16 13.54 -4.85
N ILE A 22 -0.60 13.82 -6.03
CA ILE A 22 -0.38 12.79 -7.06
C ILE A 22 0.61 11.74 -6.53
N GLY A 23 1.72 12.18 -5.93
CA GLY A 23 2.68 11.27 -5.29
C GLY A 23 2.05 10.42 -4.19
N MET A 24 1.26 11.02 -3.29
CA MET A 24 0.55 10.30 -2.23
C MET A 24 -0.45 9.27 -2.78
N ASN A 25 -1.20 9.61 -3.81
CA ASN A 25 -2.16 8.69 -4.44
C ASN A 25 -1.47 7.49 -5.07
N VAL A 26 -0.33 7.71 -5.75
CA VAL A 26 0.47 6.63 -6.32
C VAL A 26 1.06 5.75 -5.21
N LEU A 27 1.62 6.34 -4.16
CA LEU A 27 2.16 5.58 -3.02
C LEU A 27 1.07 4.75 -2.33
N GLN A 28 -0.12 5.32 -2.09
CA GLN A 28 -1.24 4.59 -1.51
C GLN A 28 -1.71 3.44 -2.41
N PHE A 29 -1.76 3.66 -3.73
CA PHE A 29 -2.08 2.60 -4.68
C PHE A 29 -1.06 1.45 -4.61
N LEU A 30 0.24 1.77 -4.63
CA LEU A 30 1.30 0.78 -4.47
C LEU A 30 1.15 0.01 -3.14
N LEU A 31 0.97 0.72 -2.02
CA LEU A 31 0.80 0.09 -0.70
C LEU A 31 -0.43 -0.81 -0.64
N SER A 32 -1.53 -0.43 -1.28
CA SER A 32 -2.75 -1.25 -1.39
C SER A 32 -2.47 -2.57 -2.11
N VAL A 33 -1.80 -2.52 -3.25
CA VAL A 33 -1.46 -3.74 -4.03
C VAL A 33 -0.49 -4.63 -3.24
N PHE A 34 0.54 -4.04 -2.63
CA PHE A 34 1.50 -4.78 -1.81
C PHE A 34 0.86 -5.44 -0.59
N SER A 35 -0.12 -4.80 0.05
CA SER A 35 -0.86 -5.37 1.18
C SER A 35 -1.55 -6.68 0.80
N VAL A 36 -2.23 -6.70 -0.34
CA VAL A 36 -2.94 -7.89 -0.83
C VAL A 36 -1.95 -8.99 -1.21
N LEU A 37 -0.86 -8.64 -1.89
CA LEU A 37 0.18 -9.59 -2.27
C LEU A 37 0.85 -10.24 -1.04
N ALA A 38 1.09 -9.47 0.02
CA ALA A 38 1.69 -9.99 1.25
C ALA A 38 0.81 -11.08 1.90
N ILE A 39 -0.52 -10.87 1.94
CA ILE A 39 -1.47 -11.85 2.46
C ILE A 39 -1.50 -13.12 1.59
N ILE A 40 -1.49 -12.97 0.27
CA ILE A 40 -1.47 -14.11 -0.67
C ILE A 40 -0.21 -14.95 -0.47
N MET A 41 0.96 -14.33 -0.34
CA MET A 41 2.21 -15.05 -0.09
C MET A 41 2.19 -15.80 1.25
N LEU A 42 1.59 -15.20 2.28
CA LEU A 42 1.40 -15.84 3.57
C LEU A 42 0.53 -17.10 3.41
N LEU A 43 -0.57 -17.01 2.67
CA LEU A 43 -1.45 -18.14 2.38
C LEU A 43 -0.72 -19.28 1.64
N ILE A 44 0.05 -18.94 0.61
CA ILE A 44 0.85 -19.91 -0.16
C ILE A 44 1.88 -20.59 0.72
N SER A 45 2.56 -19.85 1.59
CA SER A 45 3.55 -20.40 2.51
C SER A 45 2.93 -21.37 3.52
N GLY A 46 1.73 -21.06 4.02
CA GLY A 46 0.97 -21.93 4.92
C GLY A 46 0.50 -23.21 4.22
N ALA A 47 -0.06 -23.07 3.01
CA ALA A 47 -0.45 -24.22 2.19
C ALA A 47 0.76 -25.12 1.90
N LEU A 48 1.90 -24.54 1.51
CA LEU A 48 3.12 -25.29 1.25
C LEU A 48 3.60 -26.06 2.50
N TYR A 49 3.49 -25.46 3.68
CA TYR A 49 3.83 -26.14 4.94
C TYR A 49 2.92 -27.35 5.20
N PHE A 50 1.60 -27.21 5.02
CA PHE A 50 0.65 -28.30 5.22
C PHE A 50 0.82 -29.44 4.20
N PHE A 51 1.01 -29.12 2.93
CA PHE A 51 1.17 -30.11 1.86
C PHE A 51 2.57 -30.71 1.77
N SER A 52 3.52 -30.27 2.61
CA SER A 52 4.91 -30.77 2.55
C SER A 52 5.06 -32.23 2.93
N ALA A 53 4.05 -32.86 3.56
CA ALA A 53 4.00 -34.31 3.86
C ALA A 53 5.27 -34.87 4.53
N GLY A 54 5.99 -34.06 5.29
CA GLY A 54 7.24 -34.45 5.97
C GLY A 54 8.52 -34.30 5.14
N ASP A 55 8.48 -33.84 3.88
CA ASP A 55 9.72 -33.56 3.11
C ASP A 55 10.46 -32.36 3.73
N PRO A 56 11.66 -32.56 4.32
CA PRO A 56 12.38 -31.50 5.01
C PRO A 56 12.75 -30.33 4.09
N ARG A 57 12.91 -30.57 2.79
CA ARG A 57 13.23 -29.50 1.82
C ARG A 57 12.04 -28.58 1.61
N LYS A 58 10.84 -29.15 1.46
CA LYS A 58 9.60 -28.38 1.26
C LYS A 58 9.22 -27.61 2.53
N ILE A 59 9.40 -28.22 3.70
CA ILE A 59 9.20 -27.57 5.00
C ILE A 59 10.16 -26.38 5.17
N GLY A 60 11.44 -26.55 4.82
CA GLY A 60 12.43 -25.48 4.89
C GLY A 60 12.07 -24.29 3.99
N LEU A 61 11.64 -24.57 2.75
CA LEU A 61 11.17 -23.55 1.81
C LEU A 61 9.90 -22.84 2.31
N ALA A 62 8.92 -23.59 2.82
CA ALA A 62 7.69 -23.04 3.39
C ALA A 62 7.97 -22.10 4.56
N LYS A 63 8.84 -22.51 5.48
CA LYS A 63 9.22 -21.70 6.64
C LYS A 63 9.93 -20.41 6.22
N LYS A 64 10.87 -20.51 5.27
CA LYS A 64 11.57 -19.34 4.74
C LYS A 64 10.58 -18.37 4.07
N SER A 65 9.68 -18.89 3.24
CA SER A 65 8.64 -18.10 2.57
C SER A 65 7.66 -17.45 3.57
N ALA A 66 7.29 -18.17 4.63
CA ALA A 66 6.43 -17.63 5.69
C ALA A 66 7.06 -16.44 6.40
N VAL A 67 8.36 -16.54 6.75
CA VAL A 67 9.08 -15.42 7.37
C VAL A 67 9.10 -14.19 6.47
N TYR A 68 9.39 -14.35 5.17
CA TYR A 68 9.36 -13.21 4.24
C TYR A 68 7.96 -12.61 4.09
N SER A 69 6.92 -13.44 4.12
CA SER A 69 5.54 -12.95 4.04
C SER A 69 5.18 -12.12 5.27
N VAL A 70 5.56 -12.57 6.48
CA VAL A 70 5.37 -11.81 7.73
C VAL A 70 6.13 -10.50 7.71
N VAL A 71 7.40 -10.50 7.27
CA VAL A 71 8.19 -9.28 7.13
C VAL A 71 7.52 -8.32 6.12
N GLY A 72 6.99 -8.83 5.01
CA GLY A 72 6.24 -8.04 4.04
C GLY A 72 5.05 -7.32 4.67
N VAL A 73 4.24 -8.03 5.45
CA VAL A 73 3.10 -7.44 6.18
C VAL A 73 3.56 -6.33 7.14
N ILE A 74 4.63 -6.56 7.91
CA ILE A 74 5.18 -5.57 8.85
C ILE A 74 5.64 -4.32 8.10
N VAL A 75 6.35 -4.49 6.98
CA VAL A 75 6.84 -3.38 6.16
C VAL A 75 5.67 -2.58 5.59
N THR A 76 4.63 -3.23 5.07
CA THR A 76 3.47 -2.53 4.52
C THR A 76 2.69 -1.75 5.59
N LEU A 77 2.52 -2.32 6.78
CA LEU A 77 1.92 -1.62 7.93
C LEU A 77 2.74 -0.39 8.33
N SER A 78 4.06 -0.54 8.39
CA SER A 78 4.99 0.55 8.71
C SER A 78 4.93 1.66 7.66
N ALA A 79 4.88 1.28 6.37
CA ALA A 79 4.82 2.22 5.27
C ALA A 79 3.50 3.02 5.25
N LEU A 80 2.37 2.42 5.61
CA LEU A 80 1.10 3.15 5.76
C LEU A 80 1.20 4.27 6.80
N ILE A 81 1.88 4.01 7.92
CA ILE A 81 2.09 5.01 8.98
C ILE A 81 2.99 6.13 8.45
N LEU A 82 4.10 5.77 7.79
CA LEU A 82 5.05 6.74 7.23
C LEU A 82 4.41 7.64 6.18
N VAL A 83 3.62 7.08 5.25
CA VAL A 83 2.95 7.85 4.20
C VAL A 83 1.95 8.84 4.79
N ARG A 84 1.18 8.43 5.81
CA ARG A 84 0.24 9.34 6.50
C ARG A 84 0.97 10.43 7.28
N PHE A 85 2.08 10.08 7.93
CA PHE A 85 2.91 11.04 8.63
C PHE A 85 3.45 12.11 7.67
N ILE A 86 4.04 11.70 6.55
CA ILE A 86 4.53 12.63 5.52
C ILE A 86 3.38 13.46 4.93
N GLY A 87 2.24 12.84 4.60
CA GLY A 87 1.08 13.56 4.07
C GLY A 87 0.55 14.65 5.00
N ASN A 88 0.56 14.42 6.31
CA ASN A 88 0.15 15.42 7.31
C ASN A 88 1.18 16.54 7.53
N PHE A 89 2.45 16.33 7.15
CA PHE A 89 3.51 17.34 7.27
C PHE A 89 3.52 18.34 6.11
N PHE A 90 2.93 17.98 4.96
CA PHE A 90 2.91 18.80 3.74
C PHE A 90 1.54 19.44 3.45
N VAL A 91 0.53 19.18 4.29
CA VAL A 91 -0.81 19.79 4.21
C VAL A 91 -0.91 21.03 5.09
#